data_AF-A0A928K787-F1
#
_entry.id   AF-A0A928K787-F1
#
_cell.length_a   1.000
_cell.length_b   1.000
_cell.length_c   1.000
_cell.angle_alpha   90.00
_cell.angle_beta   90.00
_cell.angle_gamma   90.00
#
_symmetry.space_group_name_H-M   'P 1'
#
loop_
_entity.id
_entity.type
_entity.pdbx_description
1 polymer ?
#
loop_
_entity_poly.entity_id
_entity_poly.type
_entity_poly.pdbx_seq_one_letter_code
_entity_poly.pdbx_strand_id
1 'polypeptide(L)'
;MTFDKRNTIIRVNRIAATAISIFDEILEKGKLDKQDLGLLIDCIFVYEDHIEIRLKSDIDAILRSGTLPQEDAANFNQGIVDSLKSVIVQTSEKRPDKVYDVNIVSNGDPLEIYTDNDGEVIFKKYSPIGELSPYSAQYADVMCKNAGYPALICDRDHIVAASGVPRKEYLGRRVSHDLEELMENRRSFTVRPGDSAELYPVEGLERRAVVCFPVIASGDVNGAVLLLENDAGQHPRDTEIKLAQVAAGFLGKQMEE
;
A
#
# COMPACT_ATOMS: atom_id res chain seq x y z
N MET A 1 -22.52 26.84 -15.38
CA MET A 1 -22.06 25.63 -14.65
C MET A 1 -21.33 25.95 -13.33
N THR A 2 -21.60 27.10 -12.68
CA THR A 2 -20.90 27.52 -11.44
C THR A 2 -21.79 27.51 -10.19
N PHE A 3 -23.11 27.28 -10.34
CA PHE A 3 -24.07 27.24 -9.24
C PHE A 3 -24.13 25.89 -8.51
N ASP A 4 -23.88 24.76 -9.20
CA ASP A 4 -23.91 23.43 -8.58
C ASP A 4 -22.76 23.18 -7.61
N LYS A 5 -21.54 23.65 -7.92
CA LYS A 5 -20.38 23.46 -7.02
C LYS A 5 -20.58 24.15 -5.66
N ARG A 6 -21.18 25.35 -5.64
CA ARG A 6 -21.49 26.04 -4.36
C ARG A 6 -22.58 25.33 -3.58
N ASN A 7 -23.63 24.83 -4.23
CA ASN A 7 -24.67 24.06 -3.56
C ASN A 7 -24.14 22.73 -3.00
N THR A 8 -23.27 22.04 -3.72
CA THR A 8 -22.63 20.82 -3.23
C THR A 8 -21.69 21.10 -2.05
N ILE A 9 -20.89 22.16 -2.10
CA ILE A 9 -20.02 22.57 -0.98
C ILE A 9 -20.85 22.96 0.25
N ILE A 10 -21.97 23.68 0.07
CA ILE A 10 -22.89 24.01 1.17
C ILE A 10 -23.53 22.74 1.74
N ARG A 11 -23.87 21.77 0.90
CA ARG A 11 -24.47 20.49 1.32
C ARG A 11 -23.46 19.62 2.08
N VAL A 12 -22.21 19.56 1.61
CA VAL A 12 -21.10 18.85 2.28
C VAL A 12 -20.76 19.54 3.61
N ASN A 13 -20.68 20.87 3.66
CA ASN A 13 -20.45 21.60 4.92
C ASN A 13 -21.62 21.46 5.90
N ARG A 14 -22.85 21.31 5.41
CA ARG A 14 -24.01 21.05 6.27
C ARG A 14 -23.98 19.63 6.83
N ILE A 15 -23.60 18.64 6.03
CA ILE A 15 -23.44 17.23 6.45
C ILE A 15 -22.29 17.09 7.44
N ALA A 16 -21.15 17.74 7.21
CA ALA A 16 -20.01 17.74 8.12
C ALA A 16 -20.34 18.46 9.44
N ALA A 17 -21.07 19.59 9.39
CA ALA A 17 -21.55 20.26 10.59
C ALA A 17 -22.54 19.38 11.39
N THR A 18 -23.35 18.56 10.72
CA THR A 18 -24.23 17.59 11.39
C THR A 18 -23.43 16.41 11.98
N ALA A 19 -22.40 15.93 11.28
CA ALA A 19 -21.57 14.83 11.77
C ALA A 19 -20.78 15.23 13.03
N ILE A 20 -20.12 16.39 13.02
CA ILE A 20 -19.40 16.91 14.19
C ILE A 20 -20.37 17.16 15.35
N SER A 21 -21.55 17.74 15.10
CA SER A 21 -22.55 17.94 16.16
C SER A 21 -23.06 16.62 16.75
N ILE A 22 -23.16 15.56 15.94
CA ILE A 22 -23.53 14.22 16.42
C ILE A 22 -22.41 13.66 17.30
N PHE A 23 -21.13 13.85 16.93
CA PHE A 23 -20.01 13.43 17.79
C PHE A 23 -19.96 14.21 19.11
N ASP A 24 -20.18 15.52 19.07
CA ASP A 24 -20.25 16.34 20.28
C ASP A 24 -21.41 15.90 21.18
N GLU A 25 -22.58 15.62 20.60
CA GLU A 25 -23.75 15.10 21.33
C GLU A 25 -23.49 13.70 21.93
N ILE A 26 -22.74 12.85 21.23
CA ILE A 26 -22.29 11.53 21.72
C ILE A 26 -21.27 11.68 22.86
N LEU A 27 -20.35 12.65 22.78
CA LEU A 27 -19.32 12.91 23.80
C LEU A 27 -19.90 13.52 25.08
N GLU A 28 -20.95 14.32 24.97
CA GLU A 28 -21.64 14.93 26.12
C GLU A 28 -22.64 13.98 26.81
N LYS A 29 -23.03 12.87 26.16
CA LYS A 29 -23.93 11.86 26.74
C LYS A 29 -23.24 11.04 27.83
N GLY A 30 -23.87 10.93 29.00
CA GLY A 30 -23.39 10.07 30.09
C GLY A 30 -23.53 8.55 29.84
N LYS A 31 -24.31 8.13 28.82
CA LYS A 31 -24.46 6.74 28.39
C LYS A 31 -24.72 6.69 26.89
N LEU A 32 -24.03 5.79 26.19
CA LEU A 32 -24.20 5.55 24.76
C LEU A 32 -25.35 4.58 24.52
N ASP A 33 -26.27 4.91 23.60
CA ASP A 33 -27.33 4.02 23.17
C ASP A 33 -26.89 3.12 21.99
N LYS A 34 -27.75 2.18 21.60
CA LYS A 34 -27.43 1.22 20.52
C LYS A 34 -27.25 1.90 19.15
N GLN A 35 -27.89 3.05 18.93
CA GLN A 35 -27.75 3.80 17.69
C GLN A 35 -26.40 4.53 17.67
N ASP A 36 -26.02 5.15 18.78
CA ASP A 36 -24.71 5.79 18.96
C ASP A 36 -23.56 4.78 18.76
N LEU A 37 -23.67 3.59 19.36
CA LEU A 37 -22.68 2.51 19.20
C LEU A 37 -22.61 2.02 17.75
N GLY A 38 -23.73 1.98 17.03
CA GLY A 38 -23.77 1.60 15.63
C GLY A 38 -23.11 2.62 14.69
N LEU A 39 -22.92 3.87 15.12
CA LEU A 39 -22.20 4.89 14.35
C LEU A 39 -20.69 4.76 14.51
N LEU A 40 -20.23 4.26 15.66
CA LEU A 40 -18.81 4.18 16.03
C LEU A 40 -18.20 2.80 15.77
N ILE A 41 -18.95 1.76 16.12
CA ILE A 41 -18.47 0.38 16.21
C ILE A 41 -18.95 -0.39 14.98
N ASP A 42 -18.00 -1.09 14.38
CA ASP A 42 -18.26 -2.02 13.29
C ASP A 42 -18.60 -3.42 13.83
N CYS A 43 -17.77 -3.97 14.73
CA CYS A 43 -18.06 -5.23 15.40
C CYS A 43 -17.42 -5.33 16.79
N ILE A 44 -17.96 -6.20 17.64
CA ILE A 44 -17.42 -6.50 18.97
C ILE A 44 -17.13 -8.00 19.04
N PHE A 45 -15.89 -8.35 19.33
CA PHE A 45 -15.48 -9.72 19.61
C PHE A 45 -15.41 -9.93 21.12
N VAL A 46 -16.05 -10.99 21.59
CA VAL A 46 -16.06 -11.35 23.02
C VAL A 46 -15.31 -12.66 23.16
N TYR A 47 -14.20 -12.62 23.89
CA TYR A 47 -13.37 -13.76 24.25
C TYR A 47 -13.63 -14.16 25.71
N GLU A 48 -13.07 -15.28 26.15
CA GLU A 48 -13.23 -15.74 27.54
C GLU A 48 -12.54 -14.82 28.55
N ASP A 49 -11.48 -14.13 28.14
CA ASP A 49 -10.60 -13.32 28.97
C ASP A 49 -10.64 -11.81 28.65
N HIS A 50 -11.11 -11.42 27.46
CA HIS A 50 -11.20 -10.01 27.06
C HIS A 50 -12.28 -9.73 26.01
N ILE A 51 -12.54 -8.44 25.77
CA ILE A 51 -13.47 -7.95 24.76
C ILE A 51 -12.71 -7.02 23.83
N GLU A 52 -12.80 -7.26 22.53
CA GLU A 52 -12.20 -6.43 21.49
C GLU A 52 -13.31 -5.69 20.72
N ILE A 53 -13.13 -4.39 20.51
CA ILE A 53 -14.11 -3.53 19.84
C ILE A 53 -13.46 -2.97 18.58
N ARG A 54 -13.99 -3.34 17.41
CA ARG A 54 -13.57 -2.81 16.11
C ARG A 54 -14.38 -1.58 15.78
N LEU A 55 -13.70 -0.46 15.57
CA LEU A 55 -14.32 0.80 15.11
C LEU A 55 -14.49 0.80 13.60
N LYS A 56 -15.39 1.65 13.09
CA LYS A 56 -15.52 1.88 11.63
C LYS A 56 -14.30 2.61 11.08
N SER A 57 -13.92 2.30 9.84
CA SER A 57 -12.68 2.79 9.19
C SER A 57 -12.52 4.30 9.23
N ASP A 58 -13.61 5.05 9.01
CA ASP A 58 -13.60 6.51 9.04
C ASP A 58 -13.24 7.06 10.43
N ILE A 59 -13.66 6.37 11.50
CA ILE A 59 -13.38 6.73 12.90
C ILE A 59 -11.95 6.37 13.29
N ASP A 60 -11.50 5.19 12.88
CA ASP A 60 -10.14 4.72 13.16
C ASP A 60 -9.09 5.63 12.48
N ALA A 61 -9.36 6.07 11.25
CA ALA A 61 -8.52 7.04 10.55
C ALA A 61 -8.45 8.41 11.27
N ILE A 62 -9.59 8.91 11.77
CA ILE A 62 -9.65 10.18 12.50
C ILE A 62 -8.88 10.09 13.83
N LEU A 63 -9.02 9.00 14.59
CA LEU A 63 -8.29 8.81 15.84
C LEU A 63 -6.76 8.77 15.63
N ARG A 64 -6.31 8.17 14.52
CA ARG A 64 -4.88 8.14 14.15
C ARG A 64 -4.36 9.48 13.63
N SER A 65 -5.22 10.33 13.07
CA SER A 65 -4.84 11.69 12.66
C SER A 65 -4.60 12.66 13.83
N GLY A 66 -5.05 12.32 15.05
CA GLY A 66 -4.89 13.13 16.25
C GLY A 66 -3.56 12.96 16.99
N THR A 67 -2.76 11.94 16.64
CA THR A 67 -1.41 11.77 17.19
C THR A 67 -0.41 12.61 16.39
N LEU A 68 -0.09 13.80 16.91
CA LEU A 68 1.08 14.57 16.47
C LEU A 68 2.36 13.72 16.61
N PRO A 69 3.29 13.77 15.65
CA PRO A 69 4.61 13.19 15.86
C PRO A 69 5.28 13.95 17.01
N GLN A 70 5.66 13.24 18.08
CA GLN A 70 6.55 13.81 19.07
C GLN A 70 7.91 14.04 18.39
N GLU A 71 8.22 15.30 18.10
CA GLU A 71 9.58 15.77 17.90
C GLU A 71 10.33 15.76 19.25
N ASP A 72 11.63 15.49 19.15
CA ASP A 72 12.70 15.58 20.16
C ASP A 72 13.04 14.34 21.01
N ALA A 73 13.98 13.54 20.50
CA ALA A 73 15.16 13.13 21.27
C ALA A 73 16.39 12.99 20.36
N ALA A 74 17.36 13.88 20.55
CA ALA A 74 18.68 13.83 19.93
C ALA A 74 19.50 12.62 20.42
N ASN A 75 20.40 12.15 19.55
CA ASN A 75 21.52 11.22 19.81
C ASN A 75 21.19 9.73 20.05
N PHE A 76 20.97 8.96 18.98
CA PHE A 76 21.48 7.58 18.91
C PHE A 76 22.03 7.29 17.51
N ASN A 77 23.17 6.61 17.45
CA ASN A 77 23.96 6.37 16.24
C ASN A 77 23.18 5.64 15.15
N GLN A 78 23.23 6.18 13.93
CA GLN A 78 22.66 5.61 12.71
C GLN A 78 23.18 4.19 12.45
N GLY A 79 22.29 3.23 12.61
CA GLY A 79 22.49 1.85 12.21
C GLY A 79 21.15 1.12 12.24
N ILE A 80 20.56 0.97 11.05
CA ILE A 80 19.40 0.11 10.75
C ILE A 80 18.06 0.60 11.33
N VAL A 81 17.41 1.55 10.66
CA VAL A 81 15.96 1.73 10.78
C VAL A 81 15.41 2.20 9.43
N ASP A 82 15.24 1.28 8.49
CA ASP A 82 14.43 1.50 7.28
C ASP A 82 14.05 0.14 6.69
N SER A 83 13.06 -0.51 7.30
CA SER A 83 12.14 -1.48 6.67
C SER A 83 11.16 -2.01 7.74
N LEU A 84 9.95 -1.43 7.79
CA LEU A 84 8.71 -1.97 8.40
C LEU A 84 8.86 -3.03 9.52
N LYS A 85 9.53 -2.69 10.62
CA LYS A 85 9.44 -3.45 11.87
C LYS A 85 8.94 -2.50 12.94
N SER A 86 7.70 -2.66 13.38
CA SER A 86 7.31 -2.06 14.64
C SER A 86 8.00 -2.85 15.74
N VAL A 87 8.92 -2.17 16.43
CA VAL A 87 9.68 -2.77 17.51
C VAL A 87 8.88 -2.55 18.79
N ILE A 88 8.21 -3.59 19.28
CA ILE A 88 7.57 -3.52 20.60
C ILE A 88 8.64 -3.88 21.63
N VAL A 89 9.04 -2.89 22.42
CA VAL A 89 9.97 -3.10 23.53
C VAL A 89 9.15 -3.29 24.81
N GLN A 90 9.17 -4.51 25.35
CA GLN A 90 8.57 -4.78 26.65
C GLN A 90 9.60 -4.45 27.74
N THR A 91 9.47 -3.27 28.34
CA THR A 91 10.24 -2.83 29.50
C THR A 91 9.67 -3.40 30.80
N SER A 92 10.52 -3.86 31.71
CA SER A 92 10.14 -4.28 33.07
C SER A 92 11.25 -3.94 34.07
N GLU A 93 10.89 -3.40 35.24
CA GLU A 93 11.84 -2.83 36.22
C GLU A 93 12.98 -3.77 36.70
N LYS A 94 12.85 -5.09 36.49
CA LYS A 94 13.82 -6.10 36.97
C LYS A 94 14.24 -7.12 35.93
N ARG A 95 13.97 -6.87 34.64
CA ARG A 95 14.41 -7.75 33.53
C ARG A 95 14.92 -6.91 32.37
N PRO A 96 15.93 -7.40 31.64
CA PRO A 96 16.39 -6.72 30.43
C PRO A 96 15.25 -6.66 29.42
N ASP A 97 15.17 -5.53 28.73
CA ASP A 97 14.14 -5.24 27.74
C ASP A 97 14.09 -6.32 26.68
N LYS A 98 12.89 -6.84 26.43
CA LYS A 98 12.67 -7.84 25.40
C LYS A 98 12.10 -7.15 24.18
N VAL A 99 12.87 -7.24 23.09
CA VAL A 99 12.52 -6.67 21.80
C VAL A 99 11.76 -7.71 20.99
N TYR A 100 10.54 -7.38 20.58
CA TYR A 100 9.76 -8.19 19.65
C TYR A 100 9.76 -7.52 18.27
N ASP A 101 10.24 -8.27 17.27
CA ASP A 101 10.10 -7.90 15.87
C ASP A 101 8.67 -8.18 15.43
N VAL A 102 7.90 -7.14 15.10
CA VAL A 102 6.52 -7.27 14.63
C VAL A 102 6.46 -6.86 13.15
N ASN A 103 6.01 -7.79 12.30
CA ASN A 103 5.62 -7.50 10.93
C ASN A 103 4.17 -7.05 10.92
N ILE A 104 3.92 -5.86 10.37
CA ILE A 104 2.57 -5.35 10.18
C ILE A 104 1.99 -5.98 8.92
N VAL A 105 0.91 -6.75 9.07
CA VAL A 105 0.15 -7.31 7.94
C VAL A 105 -1.04 -6.39 7.69
N SER A 106 -1.15 -5.85 6.49
CA SER A 106 -2.31 -5.08 6.03
C SER A 106 -3.54 -5.98 5.94
N ASN A 107 -4.70 -5.47 6.33
CA ASN A 107 -5.96 -6.21 6.20
C ASN A 107 -6.17 -6.64 4.73
N GLY A 108 -6.16 -7.95 4.48
CA GLY A 108 -6.42 -8.54 3.16
C GLY A 108 -5.20 -9.12 2.43
N ASP A 109 -3.98 -9.01 2.98
CA ASP A 109 -2.84 -9.70 2.39
C ASP A 109 -3.00 -11.22 2.55
N PRO A 110 -2.93 -12.01 1.47
CA PRO A 110 -2.95 -13.45 1.58
C PRO A 110 -1.75 -13.92 2.42
N LEU A 111 -1.96 -14.91 3.29
CA LEU A 111 -0.96 -15.44 4.19
C LEU A 111 -0.73 -16.92 3.92
N GLU A 112 0.53 -17.33 3.88
CA GLU A 112 0.92 -18.72 3.92
C GLU A 112 1.10 -19.15 5.38
N ILE A 113 0.47 -20.28 5.72
CA ILE A 113 0.53 -20.87 7.05
C ILE A 113 1.34 -22.16 6.94
N TYR A 114 2.51 -22.15 7.58
CA TYR A 114 3.37 -23.32 7.70
C TYR A 114 3.30 -23.86 9.12
N THR A 115 3.38 -25.18 9.27
CA THR A 115 3.54 -25.82 10.57
C THR A 115 4.91 -26.50 10.58
N ASP A 116 5.76 -26.19 11.55
CA ASP A 116 7.00 -26.94 11.76
C ASP A 116 6.71 -28.26 12.50
N ASN A 117 7.67 -29.18 12.49
CA ASN A 117 7.59 -30.48 13.16
C ASN A 117 7.38 -30.36 14.67
N ASP A 118 7.75 -29.23 15.27
CA ASP A 118 7.55 -28.91 16.69
C ASP A 118 6.19 -28.25 16.99
N GLY A 119 5.33 -28.09 15.97
CA GLY A 119 3.98 -27.54 16.13
C GLY A 119 3.93 -26.01 16.15
N GLU A 120 5.03 -25.33 15.88
CA GLU A 120 5.05 -23.88 15.68
C GLU A 120 4.34 -23.51 14.37
N VAL A 121 3.49 -22.49 14.42
CA VAL A 121 2.76 -21.96 13.27
C VAL A 121 3.47 -20.71 12.79
N ILE A 122 3.95 -20.75 11.54
CA ILE A 122 4.66 -19.64 10.90
C ILE A 122 3.73 -19.01 9.87
N PHE A 123 3.49 -17.70 10.03
CA PHE A 123 2.74 -16.89 9.08
C PHE A 123 3.71 -16.09 8.20
N LYS A 124 3.64 -16.27 6.88
CA LYS A 124 4.37 -15.45 5.90
C LYS A 124 3.41 -14.73 4.97
N LYS A 125 3.74 -13.50 4.56
CA LYS A 125 3.02 -12.82 3.48
C LYS A 125 3.14 -13.64 2.20
N TYR A 126 2.01 -13.96 1.58
CA TYR A 126 1.93 -14.60 0.27
C TYR A 126 2.11 -13.54 -0.81
N SER A 127 3.07 -13.73 -1.71
CA SER A 127 3.25 -12.91 -2.91
C SER A 127 2.97 -13.77 -4.14
N PRO A 128 1.71 -13.84 -4.62
CA PRO A 128 1.37 -14.70 -5.76
C PRO A 128 2.11 -14.30 -7.05
N ILE A 129 2.49 -13.04 -7.19
CA ILE A 129 3.30 -12.59 -8.34
C ILE A 129 4.80 -12.89 -8.14
N GLY A 130 5.26 -13.02 -6.90
CA GLY A 130 6.60 -13.51 -6.54
C GLY A 130 6.78 -14.98 -6.92
N GLU A 131 5.76 -15.81 -6.78
CA GLU A 131 5.77 -17.20 -7.26
C GLU A 131 5.75 -17.28 -8.80
N LEU A 132 5.11 -16.32 -9.46
CA LEU A 132 5.15 -16.14 -10.91
C LEU A 132 6.44 -15.48 -11.43
N SER A 133 7.46 -15.26 -10.57
CA SER A 133 8.72 -14.59 -10.93
C SER A 133 9.37 -15.09 -12.24
N PRO A 134 9.35 -16.40 -12.60
CA PRO A 134 9.88 -16.86 -13.89
C PRO A 134 9.13 -16.30 -15.11
N TYR A 135 7.82 -16.10 -15.01
CA TYR A 135 6.99 -15.48 -16.04
C TYR A 135 7.16 -13.96 -16.02
N SER A 136 7.16 -13.35 -14.83
CA SER A 136 7.39 -11.92 -14.65
C SER A 136 8.72 -11.47 -15.26
N ALA A 137 9.81 -12.23 -15.06
CA ALA A 137 11.09 -11.94 -15.69
C ALA A 137 11.04 -11.97 -17.23
N GLN A 138 10.38 -12.97 -17.80
CA GLN A 138 10.21 -13.08 -19.26
C GLN A 138 9.35 -11.93 -19.82
N TYR A 139 8.29 -11.55 -19.11
CA TYR A 139 7.45 -10.40 -19.48
C TYR A 139 8.24 -9.10 -19.45
N ALA A 140 9.01 -8.84 -18.38
CA ALA A 140 9.87 -7.67 -18.28
C ALA A 140 10.88 -7.61 -19.44
N ASP A 141 11.50 -8.74 -19.80
CA ASP A 141 12.45 -8.82 -20.92
C ASP A 141 11.80 -8.55 -22.28
N VAL A 142 10.62 -9.12 -22.54
CA VAL A 142 9.89 -8.91 -23.79
C VAL A 142 9.40 -7.47 -23.91
N MET A 143 8.88 -6.90 -22.81
CA MET A 143 8.46 -5.49 -22.78
C MET A 143 9.64 -4.57 -23.03
N CYS A 144 10.77 -4.77 -22.33
CA CYS A 144 11.94 -3.92 -22.51
C CYS A 144 12.45 -3.91 -23.95
N LYS A 145 12.53 -5.10 -24.57
CA LYS A 145 12.96 -5.24 -25.98
C LYS A 145 12.01 -4.59 -26.97
N ASN A 146 10.70 -4.66 -26.77
CA ASN A 146 9.71 -4.14 -27.72
C ASN A 146 9.35 -2.67 -27.49
N ALA A 147 9.35 -2.21 -26.24
CA ALA A 147 9.02 -0.83 -25.89
C ALA A 147 10.22 0.11 -26.02
N GLY A 148 11.44 -0.39 -25.82
CA GLY A 148 12.64 0.46 -25.74
C GLY A 148 12.74 1.27 -24.45
N TYR A 149 12.03 0.83 -23.41
CA TYR A 149 12.08 1.40 -22.06
C TYR A 149 12.50 0.30 -21.08
N PRO A 150 13.24 0.61 -20.00
CA PRO A 150 13.44 -0.35 -18.93
C PRO A 150 12.09 -0.73 -18.31
N ALA A 151 11.92 -2.00 -17.96
CA ALA A 151 10.65 -2.55 -17.51
C ALA A 151 10.81 -3.16 -16.11
N LEU A 152 9.86 -2.87 -15.23
CA LEU A 152 9.76 -3.47 -13.90
C LEU A 152 8.41 -4.15 -13.73
N ILE A 153 8.39 -5.19 -12.91
CA ILE A 153 7.17 -5.77 -12.35
C ILE A 153 7.38 -5.87 -10.86
N CYS A 154 6.40 -5.40 -10.10
CA CYS A 154 6.41 -5.45 -8.64
C CYS A 154 5.20 -6.21 -8.12
N ASP A 155 5.35 -6.78 -6.93
CA ASP A 155 4.21 -7.11 -6.08
C ASP A 155 3.74 -5.85 -5.32
N ARG A 156 3.03 -6.03 -4.22
CA ARG A 156 2.59 -4.90 -3.38
C ARG A 156 3.72 -4.18 -2.68
N ASP A 157 4.78 -4.90 -2.34
CA ASP A 157 5.82 -4.46 -1.42
C ASP A 157 7.19 -4.32 -2.13
N HIS A 158 7.52 -5.17 -3.11
CA HIS A 158 8.84 -5.29 -3.71
C HIS A 158 8.84 -5.52 -5.22
N ILE A 159 9.95 -5.18 -5.87
CA ILE A 159 10.21 -5.49 -7.28
C ILE A 159 10.51 -6.98 -7.45
N VAL A 160 9.69 -7.67 -8.23
CA VAL A 160 9.81 -9.12 -8.51
C VAL A 160 10.53 -9.42 -9.83
N ALA A 161 10.54 -8.48 -10.77
CA ALA A 161 11.29 -8.58 -12.02
C ALA A 161 11.76 -7.22 -12.53
N ALA A 162 12.90 -7.21 -13.20
CA ALA A 162 13.50 -6.01 -13.77
C ALA A 162 14.26 -6.34 -15.06
N SER A 163 14.09 -5.51 -16.09
CA SER A 163 14.79 -5.59 -17.38
C SER A 163 15.16 -4.20 -17.89
N GLY A 164 16.26 -4.09 -18.65
CA GLY A 164 16.81 -2.81 -19.09
C GLY A 164 17.46 -1.95 -17.99
N VAL A 165 17.57 -2.48 -16.78
CA VAL A 165 18.26 -1.88 -15.63
C VAL A 165 19.16 -2.92 -14.93
N PRO A 166 20.14 -2.50 -14.11
CA PRO A 166 20.95 -3.43 -13.32
C PRO A 166 20.07 -4.25 -12.35
N ARG A 167 19.78 -5.52 -12.69
CA ARG A 167 18.86 -6.37 -11.92
C ARG A 167 19.21 -6.45 -10.42
N LYS A 168 20.50 -6.43 -10.07
CA LYS A 168 20.97 -6.46 -8.67
C LYS A 168 20.55 -5.23 -7.85
N GLU A 169 20.33 -4.10 -8.49
CA GLU A 169 19.95 -2.86 -7.81
C GLU A 169 18.46 -2.77 -7.56
N TYR A 170 17.65 -3.39 -8.43
CA TYR A 170 16.19 -3.27 -8.43
C TYR A 170 15.49 -4.49 -7.82
N LEU A 171 15.94 -5.72 -8.10
CA LEU A 171 15.24 -6.92 -7.66
C LEU A 171 15.20 -7.00 -6.12
N GLY A 172 14.01 -7.20 -5.56
CA GLY A 172 13.79 -7.26 -4.12
C GLY A 172 13.86 -5.89 -3.42
N ARG A 173 14.02 -4.78 -4.16
CA ARG A 173 13.84 -3.44 -3.59
C ARG A 173 12.39 -3.17 -3.31
N ARG A 174 12.16 -2.36 -2.28
CA ARG A 174 10.84 -1.93 -1.90
C ARG A 174 10.26 -0.92 -2.90
N VAL A 175 8.97 -1.06 -3.18
CA VAL A 175 8.22 -0.03 -3.92
C VAL A 175 8.09 1.24 -3.09
N SER A 176 8.05 2.39 -3.75
CA SER A 176 7.80 3.67 -3.08
C SER A 176 6.39 3.77 -2.54
N HIS A 177 6.18 4.58 -1.51
CA HIS A 177 4.85 4.89 -0.99
C HIS A 177 3.88 5.45 -2.05
N ASP A 178 4.35 6.31 -2.96
CA ASP A 178 3.52 6.85 -4.05
C ASP A 178 3.02 5.75 -5.01
N LEU A 179 3.83 4.71 -5.23
CA LEU A 179 3.45 3.55 -6.02
C LEU A 179 2.47 2.64 -5.26
N GLU A 180 2.69 2.42 -3.95
CA GLU A 180 1.75 1.72 -3.08
C GLU A 180 0.37 2.39 -3.13
N GLU A 181 0.30 3.71 -2.91
CA GLU A 181 -0.95 4.47 -2.92
C GLU A 181 -1.63 4.44 -4.31
N LEU A 182 -0.85 4.53 -5.38
CA LEU A 182 -1.37 4.43 -6.74
C LEU A 182 -1.99 3.05 -7.02
N MET A 183 -1.31 1.99 -6.58
CA MET A 183 -1.78 0.60 -6.68
C MET A 183 -3.06 0.39 -5.87
N GLU A 184 -3.10 0.79 -4.60
CA GLU A 184 -4.28 0.67 -3.72
C GLU A 184 -5.52 1.36 -4.31
N ASN A 185 -5.32 2.54 -4.89
CA ASN A 185 -6.37 3.30 -5.56
C ASN A 185 -6.75 2.75 -6.96
N ARG A 186 -6.10 1.68 -7.42
CA ARG A 186 -6.33 1.05 -8.73
C ARG A 186 -6.16 2.03 -9.90
N ARG A 187 -5.31 3.03 -9.72
CA ARG A 187 -5.06 4.07 -10.73
C ARG A 187 -3.90 3.64 -11.61
N SER A 188 -3.97 3.96 -12.90
CA SER A 188 -2.81 3.88 -13.79
C SER A 188 -2.11 5.23 -13.86
N PHE A 189 -0.83 5.20 -14.20
CA PHE A 189 -0.02 6.39 -14.42
C PHE A 189 0.62 6.34 -15.81
N THR A 190 0.69 7.47 -16.48
CA THR A 190 1.32 7.61 -17.79
C THR A 190 1.75 9.05 -17.97
N VAL A 191 3.01 9.26 -18.32
CA VAL A 191 3.56 10.59 -18.59
C VAL A 191 3.21 11.00 -20.02
N ARG A 192 2.55 12.15 -20.17
CA ARG A 192 2.29 12.81 -21.46
C ARG A 192 3.05 14.14 -21.56
N PRO A 193 3.30 14.64 -22.77
CA PRO A 193 3.93 15.95 -22.96
C PRO A 193 3.15 17.06 -22.24
N GLY A 194 3.82 17.76 -21.32
CA GLY A 194 3.23 18.83 -20.52
C GLY A 194 2.70 18.40 -19.15
N ASP A 195 2.79 17.11 -18.81
CA ASP A 195 2.53 16.65 -17.45
C ASP A 195 3.65 17.09 -16.50
N SER A 196 3.27 17.45 -15.28
CA SER A 196 4.19 17.77 -14.18
C SER A 196 4.25 16.66 -13.12
N ALA A 197 3.42 15.62 -13.28
CA ALA A 197 3.38 14.52 -12.35
C ALA A 197 4.59 13.61 -12.57
N GLU A 198 5.32 13.36 -11.49
CA GLU A 198 6.43 12.41 -11.45
C GLU A 198 6.07 11.26 -10.52
N LEU A 199 6.60 10.06 -10.84
CA LEU A 199 6.45 8.89 -10.00
C LEU A 199 7.82 8.21 -9.92
N TYR A 200 8.36 8.07 -8.70
CA TYR A 200 9.61 7.35 -8.43
C TYR A 200 9.26 6.00 -7.82
N PRO A 201 9.15 4.92 -8.61
CA PRO A 201 8.49 3.69 -8.17
C PRO A 201 9.27 2.86 -7.15
N VAL A 202 10.56 3.14 -6.92
CA VAL A 202 11.44 2.31 -6.09
C VAL A 202 12.14 3.18 -5.05
N GLU A 203 12.08 2.77 -3.78
CA GLU A 203 12.72 3.52 -2.69
C GLU A 203 14.24 3.62 -2.90
N GLY A 204 14.76 4.84 -2.76
CA GLY A 204 16.19 5.13 -2.85
C GLY A 204 16.77 5.11 -4.26
N LEU A 205 15.95 5.02 -5.32
CA LEU A 205 16.42 5.10 -6.71
C LEU A 205 15.78 6.29 -7.44
N GLU A 206 16.63 7.15 -8.01
CA GLU A 206 16.22 8.34 -8.76
C GLU A 206 15.95 8.01 -10.23
N ARG A 207 15.04 7.07 -10.50
CA ARG A 207 14.59 6.78 -11.88
C ARG A 207 13.07 6.79 -11.95
N ARG A 208 12.53 7.71 -12.74
CA ARG A 208 11.09 7.93 -12.87
C ARG A 208 10.40 6.82 -13.66
N ALA A 209 9.17 6.49 -13.28
CA ALA A 209 8.26 5.75 -14.13
C ALA A 209 7.70 6.66 -15.23
N VAL A 210 7.47 6.11 -16.42
CA VAL A 210 6.74 6.77 -17.51
C VAL A 210 5.39 6.13 -17.79
N VAL A 211 5.23 4.86 -17.40
CA VAL A 211 3.96 4.11 -17.46
C VAL A 211 3.87 3.21 -16.23
N CYS A 212 2.69 3.12 -15.61
CA CYS A 212 2.37 2.16 -14.55
C CYS A 212 0.93 1.68 -14.72
N PHE A 213 0.74 0.36 -14.70
CA PHE A 213 -0.57 -0.27 -14.64
C PHE A 213 -0.62 -1.28 -13.48
N PRO A 214 -1.54 -1.12 -12.52
CA PRO A 214 -1.77 -2.12 -11.48
C PRO A 214 -2.21 -3.46 -12.07
N VAL A 215 -1.67 -4.55 -11.54
CA VAL A 215 -2.10 -5.92 -11.81
C VAL A 215 -3.27 -6.23 -10.90
N ILE A 216 -4.45 -6.43 -11.48
CA ILE A 216 -5.68 -6.73 -10.73
C ILE A 216 -6.11 -8.15 -11.06
N ALA A 217 -6.31 -8.98 -10.03
CA ALA A 217 -6.77 -10.36 -10.13
C ALA A 217 -7.87 -10.61 -9.11
N SER A 218 -8.99 -11.21 -9.51
CA SER A 218 -10.13 -11.49 -8.62
C SER A 218 -10.64 -10.27 -7.83
N GLY A 219 -10.51 -9.07 -8.41
CA GLY A 219 -10.91 -7.82 -7.76
C GLY A 219 -9.91 -7.28 -6.73
N ASP A 220 -8.72 -7.86 -6.60
CA ASP A 220 -7.67 -7.40 -5.69
C ASP A 220 -6.40 -6.96 -6.44
N VAL A 221 -5.67 -5.98 -5.90
CA VAL A 221 -4.47 -5.41 -6.53
C VAL A 221 -3.27 -6.20 -6.09
N ASN A 222 -2.62 -6.92 -6.99
CA ASN A 222 -1.55 -7.86 -6.64
C ASN A 222 -0.15 -7.32 -6.93
N GLY A 223 -0.04 -6.14 -7.53
CA GLY A 223 1.22 -5.52 -7.91
C GLY A 223 1.04 -4.53 -9.06
N ALA A 224 2.12 -4.25 -9.79
CA ALA A 224 2.07 -3.39 -10.97
C ALA A 224 3.11 -3.76 -12.03
N VAL A 225 2.80 -3.37 -13.26
CA VAL A 225 3.71 -3.39 -14.40
C VAL A 225 4.12 -1.96 -14.73
N LEU A 226 5.43 -1.72 -14.81
CA LEU A 226 5.98 -0.38 -15.01
C LEU A 226 6.95 -0.33 -16.19
N LEU A 227 6.93 0.80 -16.89
CA LEU A 227 8.02 1.24 -17.77
C LEU A 227 8.69 2.45 -17.13
N LEU A 228 10.02 2.42 -17.04
CA LEU A 228 10.83 3.52 -16.54
C LEU A 228 11.27 4.44 -17.67
N GLU A 229 11.65 5.67 -17.30
CA GLU A 229 12.30 6.59 -18.23
C GLU A 229 13.54 5.94 -18.85
N ASN A 230 13.69 6.12 -20.16
CA ASN A 230 14.87 5.68 -20.90
C ASN A 230 15.89 6.82 -20.99
N ASP A 231 17.15 6.48 -21.29
CA ASP A 231 18.23 7.48 -21.38
C ASP A 231 18.03 8.48 -22.55
N ALA A 232 17.07 8.22 -23.44
CA ALA A 232 16.71 9.09 -24.56
C ALA A 232 15.72 10.20 -24.17
N GLY A 233 15.14 10.19 -22.96
CA GLY A 233 14.17 11.18 -22.50
C GLY A 233 12.89 11.22 -23.34
N GLN A 234 12.55 10.12 -24.01
CA GLN A 234 11.38 10.04 -24.87
C GLN A 234 10.12 9.75 -24.05
N HIS A 235 9.00 10.32 -24.48
CA HIS A 235 7.70 10.03 -23.88
C HIS A 235 7.13 8.74 -24.51
N PRO A 236 6.48 7.87 -23.71
CA PRO A 236 5.83 6.68 -24.23
C PRO A 236 4.69 7.06 -25.18
N ARG A 237 4.56 6.33 -26.29
CA ARG A 237 3.45 6.47 -27.23
C ARG A 237 2.34 5.52 -26.80
N ASP A 238 1.19 5.61 -27.48
CA ASP A 238 0.04 4.76 -27.22
C ASP A 238 0.37 3.26 -27.37
N THR A 239 1.36 2.90 -28.18
CA THR A 239 1.81 1.52 -28.34
C THR A 239 2.48 1.00 -27.06
N GLU A 240 3.40 1.74 -26.46
CA GLU A 240 4.08 1.32 -25.24
C GLU A 240 3.13 1.33 -24.03
N ILE A 241 2.22 2.30 -23.97
CA ILE A 241 1.16 2.36 -22.94
C ILE A 241 0.27 1.12 -23.01
N LYS A 242 -0.22 0.78 -24.21
CA LYS A 242 -1.06 -0.42 -24.41
C LYS A 242 -0.30 -1.71 -24.13
N LEU A 243 0.99 -1.77 -24.43
CA LEU A 243 1.82 -2.94 -24.13
C LEU A 243 1.87 -3.20 -22.62
N ALA A 244 2.13 -2.17 -21.81
CA ALA A 244 2.12 -2.30 -20.36
C ALA A 244 0.73 -2.66 -19.80
N GLN A 245 -0.33 -2.07 -20.36
CA GLN A 245 -1.71 -2.41 -19.99
C GLN A 245 -2.06 -3.87 -20.27
N VAL A 246 -1.68 -4.39 -21.45
CA VAL A 246 -1.91 -5.79 -21.83
C VAL A 246 -1.11 -6.73 -20.94
N ALA A 247 0.15 -6.40 -20.61
CA ALA A 247 0.96 -7.18 -19.69
C ALA A 247 0.33 -7.25 -18.30
N ALA A 248 -0.16 -6.13 -17.76
CA ALA A 248 -0.83 -6.11 -16.46
C ALA A 248 -2.11 -6.96 -16.45
N GLY A 249 -2.93 -6.87 -17.50
CA GLY A 249 -4.14 -7.69 -17.64
C GLY A 249 -3.84 -9.18 -17.81
N PHE A 250 -2.78 -9.53 -18.54
CA PHE A 250 -2.36 -10.92 -18.70
C PHE A 250 -1.86 -11.51 -17.38
N LEU A 251 -1.00 -10.80 -16.66
CA LEU A 251 -0.51 -11.24 -15.34
C LEU A 251 -1.67 -11.40 -14.36
N GLY A 252 -2.59 -10.44 -14.33
CA GLY A 252 -3.79 -10.53 -13.50
C GLY A 252 -4.61 -11.79 -13.82
N LYS A 253 -4.74 -12.13 -15.11
CA LYS A 253 -5.45 -13.34 -15.53
C LYS A 253 -4.75 -14.63 -15.09
N GLN A 254 -3.43 -14.70 -15.21
CA GLN A 254 -2.64 -15.87 -14.78
C GLN A 254 -2.67 -16.09 -13.27
N MET A 255 -3.04 -15.08 -12.48
CA MET A 255 -3.22 -15.21 -11.03
C MET A 255 -4.61 -15.72 -10.64
N GLU A 256 -5.56 -15.75 -11.57
CA GLU A 256 -6.91 -16.30 -11.37
C GLU A 256 -7.03 -17.78 -11.76
N GLU A 257 -6.03 -18.33 -12.46
CA GLU A 257 -5.97 -19.71 -12.95
C GLU A 257 -5.19 -20.62 -11.98
#